data_AF-A0A420S269-F1
#
_entry.id   AF-A0A420S269-F1
#
_cell.length_a   1.000
_cell.length_b   1.000
_cell.length_c   1.000
_cell.angle_alpha   90.00
_cell.angle_beta   90.00
_cell.angle_gamma   90.00
#
_symmetry.space_group_name_H-M   'P 1'
#
loop_
_entity.id
_entity.type
_entity.pdbx_description
1 polymer ?
#
loop_
_entity_poly.entity_id
_entity_poly.type
_entity_poly.pdbx_seq_one_letter_code
_entity_poly.pdbx_strand_id
1 'polypeptide(L)'
;MSQSQTTESVSSLQYSSLNMAKGDDGRSQPLPLVQTFDAATAKVNDIVAALMRTGGCVLKGAIAAEDLAQIEKGHPHLHPGRWRLG
;
A
#
# COMPACT_ATOMS: atom_id res chain seq x y z
N MET A 1 40.04 11.51 -9.37
CA MET A 1 39.52 12.89 -9.40
C MET A 1 38.54 12.94 -10.57
N SER A 2 37.24 13.17 -10.48
CA SER A 2 36.32 13.50 -9.39
C SER A 2 34.96 12.92 -9.73
N GLN A 3 34.22 12.51 -8.71
CA GLN A 3 32.81 12.17 -8.78
C GLN A 3 32.00 13.47 -9.02
N SER A 4 30.91 13.39 -9.79
CA SER A 4 29.88 14.43 -9.78
C SER A 4 28.60 13.85 -9.18
N GLN A 5 28.18 14.47 -8.09
CA GLN A 5 27.05 14.15 -7.23
C GLN A 5 26.13 15.37 -7.21
N THR A 6 24.83 15.24 -7.48
CA THR A 6 23.74 16.18 -7.08
C THR A 6 22.40 15.46 -7.33
N THR A 7 21.82 14.72 -6.37
CA THR A 7 20.89 15.10 -5.28
C THR A 7 19.53 15.66 -5.74
N GLU A 8 18.46 14.86 -5.65
CA GLU A 8 17.10 15.33 -5.34
C GLU A 8 16.33 14.28 -4.49
N SER A 9 16.28 14.55 -3.18
CA SER A 9 15.13 14.33 -2.28
C SER A 9 14.52 12.92 -2.12
N VAL A 10 15.23 12.02 -1.43
CA VAL A 10 14.58 10.87 -0.78
C VAL A 10 14.02 11.35 0.57
N SER A 11 12.83 11.96 0.52
CA SER A 11 12.17 12.45 1.73
C SER A 11 11.58 11.28 2.52
N SER A 12 12.30 10.93 3.59
CA SER A 12 11.79 10.46 4.89
C SER A 12 10.49 9.64 4.87
N LEU A 13 10.62 8.32 4.98
CA LEU A 13 10.09 7.63 6.15
C LEU A 13 10.85 6.31 6.35
N GLN A 14 11.52 6.24 7.49
CA GLN A 14 12.23 5.07 7.99
C GLN A 14 11.21 3.96 8.29
N TYR A 15 11.22 2.87 7.52
CA TYR A 15 10.52 1.64 7.88
C TYR A 15 11.54 0.66 8.46
N SER A 16 11.77 0.81 9.76
CA SER A 16 12.72 0.04 10.54
C SER A 16 12.26 -1.42 10.73
N SER A 17 13.09 -2.34 10.24
CA SER A 17 13.27 -3.77 10.57
C SER A 17 12.22 -4.51 11.41
N LEU A 18 11.62 -5.57 10.83
CA LEU A 18 10.75 -6.54 11.51
C LEU A 18 11.57 -7.61 12.25
N ASN A 19 11.62 -7.51 13.59
CA ASN A 19 11.96 -8.61 14.49
C ASN A 19 10.67 -9.27 14.99
N MET A 20 10.38 -10.49 14.52
CA MET A 20 9.25 -11.30 14.99
C MET A 20 9.60 -11.93 16.36
N ALA A 21 9.30 -11.23 17.46
CA ALA A 21 9.34 -11.80 18.80
C ALA A 21 7.99 -12.43 19.17
N LYS A 22 8.01 -13.70 19.56
CA LYS A 22 6.87 -14.54 19.92
C LYS A 22 6.31 -14.10 21.29
N GLY A 23 5.16 -13.41 21.29
CA GLY A 23 4.43 -13.05 22.53
C GLY A 23 3.68 -11.72 22.53
N ASP A 24 3.74 -10.94 21.45
CA ASP A 24 2.95 -9.71 21.26
C ASP A 24 1.79 -10.00 20.31
N ASP A 25 0.58 -9.50 20.57
CA ASP A 25 -0.67 -9.82 19.84
C ASP A 25 -0.67 -9.36 18.36
N GLY A 26 0.49 -9.02 17.79
CA GLY A 26 0.73 -8.63 16.40
C GLY A 26 0.15 -7.26 16.03
N ARG A 27 -0.74 -6.71 16.86
CA ARG A 27 -1.45 -5.44 16.64
C ARG A 27 -0.55 -4.21 16.82
N SER A 28 0.56 -4.35 17.54
CA SER A 28 1.51 -3.27 17.84
C SER A 28 2.72 -3.28 16.91
N GLN A 29 2.85 -4.29 16.04
CA GLN A 29 3.98 -4.38 15.12
C GLN A 29 3.77 -3.43 13.93
N PRO A 30 4.77 -2.61 13.56
CA PRO A 30 4.66 -1.77 12.39
C PRO A 30 4.46 -2.65 11.16
N LEU A 31 3.47 -2.28 10.34
CA LEU A 31 3.21 -3.01 9.10
C LEU A 31 4.47 -3.02 8.22
N PRO A 32 4.78 -4.15 7.56
CA PRO A 32 5.88 -4.21 6.61
C PRO A 32 5.74 -3.12 5.55
N LEU A 33 6.85 -2.49 5.18
CA LEU A 33 6.87 -1.57 4.06
C LEU A 33 6.57 -2.34 2.77
N VAL A 34 5.49 -1.96 2.10
CA VAL A 34 5.11 -2.52 0.81
C VAL A 34 5.47 -1.58 -0.33
N GLN A 35 5.79 -2.14 -1.49
CA GLN A 35 6.07 -1.35 -2.69
C GLN A 35 4.79 -0.69 -3.20
N THR A 36 4.95 0.53 -3.72
CA THR A 36 3.88 1.28 -4.39
C THR A 36 4.13 1.33 -5.88
N PHE A 37 3.11 0.99 -6.67
CA PHE A 37 3.14 1.02 -8.13
C PHE A 37 2.08 1.99 -8.66
N ASP A 38 2.31 2.52 -9.86
CA ASP A 38 1.31 3.25 -10.63
C ASP A 38 0.68 2.30 -11.66
N ALA A 39 -0.65 2.21 -11.68
CA ALA A 39 -1.38 1.26 -12.52
C ALA A 39 -1.13 1.44 -14.03
N ALA A 40 -0.83 2.65 -14.49
CA ALA A 40 -0.59 2.89 -15.92
C ALA A 40 0.74 2.31 -16.39
N THR A 41 1.69 2.08 -15.49
CA THR A 41 3.06 1.65 -15.81
C THR A 41 3.46 0.32 -15.16
N ALA A 42 2.67 -0.18 -14.23
CA ALA A 42 2.98 -1.37 -13.46
C ALA A 42 3.08 -2.62 -14.34
N LYS A 43 4.09 -3.45 -14.09
CA LYS A 43 4.24 -4.75 -14.75
C LYS A 43 3.77 -5.86 -13.83
N VAL A 44 3.07 -6.84 -14.40
CA VAL A 44 2.53 -7.99 -13.65
C VAL A 44 3.61 -8.71 -12.85
N ASN A 45 4.77 -8.97 -13.46
CA ASN A 45 5.86 -9.68 -12.79
C ASN A 45 6.39 -8.93 -11.55
N ASP A 46 6.44 -7.59 -11.60
CA ASP A 46 6.92 -6.78 -10.49
C ASP A 46 5.92 -6.76 -9.32
N ILE A 47 4.62 -6.72 -9.64
CA ILE A 47 3.53 -6.84 -8.66
C ILE A 47 3.59 -8.20 -7.97
N VAL A 48 3.63 -9.29 -8.75
CA VAL A 48 3.69 -10.65 -8.21
C VAL A 48 4.91 -10.83 -7.31
N ALA A 49 6.07 -10.32 -7.73
CA ALA A 49 7.29 -10.37 -6.93
C ALA A 49 7.15 -9.56 -5.61
N ALA A 50 6.46 -8.41 -5.62
CA ALA A 50 6.18 -7.65 -4.40
C ALA A 50 5.27 -8.41 -3.42
N LEU A 51 4.21 -9.04 -3.95
CA LEU A 51 3.28 -9.86 -3.17
C LEU A 51 3.99 -11.05 -2.51
N MET A 52 4.84 -11.77 -3.25
CA MET A 52 5.61 -12.89 -2.71
C MET A 52 6.59 -12.49 -1.62
N ARG A 53 7.24 -11.33 -1.75
CA ARG A 53 8.27 -10.87 -0.79
C ARG A 53 7.70 -10.25 0.47
N THR A 54 6.65 -9.43 0.35
CA THR A 54 6.16 -8.56 1.44
C THR A 54 4.73 -8.84 1.84
N GLY A 55 4.05 -9.77 1.16
CA GLY A 55 2.65 -10.12 1.43
C GLY A 55 1.64 -9.10 0.88
N GLY A 56 2.09 -8.02 0.24
CA GLY A 56 1.20 -6.96 -0.25
C GLY A 56 1.92 -5.93 -1.12
N CYS A 57 1.14 -5.07 -1.78
CA CYS A 57 1.60 -3.87 -2.47
C CYS A 57 0.47 -2.84 -2.57
N VAL A 58 0.83 -1.58 -2.79
CA VAL A 58 -0.14 -0.52 -3.13
C VAL A 58 -0.12 -0.30 -4.63
N LEU A 59 -1.29 -0.32 -5.27
CA LEU A 59 -1.45 0.01 -6.69
C LEU A 59 -2.28 1.29 -6.81
N LYS A 60 -1.62 2.39 -7.14
CA LYS A 60 -2.27 3.70 -7.34
C LYS A 60 -2.92 3.78 -8.71
N GLY A 61 -4.06 4.48 -8.80
CA GLY A 61 -4.77 4.66 -10.06
C GLY A 61 -5.40 3.37 -10.60
N ALA A 62 -5.63 2.36 -9.75
CA ALA A 62 -6.27 1.11 -10.17
C ALA A 62 -7.73 1.28 -10.62
N ILE A 63 -8.38 2.36 -10.17
CA ILE A 63 -9.75 2.73 -10.53
C ILE A 63 -9.73 4.21 -10.92
N ALA A 64 -10.49 4.58 -11.95
CA ALA A 64 -10.64 5.97 -12.36
C ALA A 64 -11.35 6.79 -11.26
N ALA A 65 -11.06 8.09 -11.17
CA ALA A 65 -11.62 8.95 -10.14
C ALA A 65 -13.16 9.07 -10.28
N GLU A 66 -13.66 9.05 -11.51
CA GLU A 66 -15.08 9.11 -11.81
C GLU A 66 -15.82 7.88 -11.31
N ASP A 67 -15.23 6.69 -11.52
CA ASP A 67 -15.79 5.42 -11.05
C ASP A 67 -15.78 5.37 -9.51
N LEU A 68 -14.71 5.85 -8.89
CA LEU A 68 -14.62 5.96 -7.43
C LEU A 68 -15.72 6.88 -6.88
N ALA A 69 -15.97 8.02 -7.50
CA ALA A 69 -17.03 8.94 -7.11
C ALA A 69 -18.44 8.32 -7.22
N GLN A 70 -18.68 7.46 -8.23
CA GLN A 70 -19.94 6.71 -8.32
C GLN A 70 -20.09 5.69 -7.18
N ILE A 71 -19.00 5.04 -6.78
CA ILE A 71 -19.00 4.11 -5.63
C ILE A 71 -19.30 4.87 -4.33
N GLU A 72 -18.68 6.03 -4.13
CA GLU A 72 -18.85 6.87 -2.93
C GLU A 72 -20.26 7.46 -2.78
N LYS A 73 -20.96 7.71 -3.90
CA LYS A 73 -22.36 8.12 -3.90
C LYS A 73 -23.28 7.13 -3.17
N GLY A 74 -22.81 5.91 -2.95
CA GLY A 74 -23.49 4.89 -2.19
C GLY A 74 -24.51 4.15 -3.04
N HIS A 75 -24.71 2.89 -2.68
CA HIS A 75 -25.69 2.04 -3.33
C HIS A 75 -27.07 2.24 -2.66
N PRO A 76 -28.14 2.53 -3.43
CA PRO A 76 -29.46 2.86 -2.87
C PRO A 76 -30.09 1.73 -2.03
N HIS A 77 -29.56 0.51 -2.11
CA HIS A 77 -30.02 -0.67 -1.37
C HIS A 77 -29.04 -1.13 -0.27
N LEU A 78 -27.91 -0.45 -0.08
CA LEU A 78 -26.99 -0.74 1.01
C LEU A 78 -27.39 0.10 2.23
N HIS A 79 -28.07 -0.52 3.18
CA HIS A 79 -28.41 0.13 4.45
C HIS A 79 -27.13 0.49 5.22
N PRO A 80 -26.93 1.77 5.59
CA PRO A 80 -25.83 2.16 6.47
C PRO A 80 -26.06 1.54 7.85
N GLY A 81 -25.28 0.51 8.20
CA GLY A 81 -25.37 -0.16 9.51
C GLY A 81 -25.12 -1.67 9.51
N ARG A 82 -25.17 -2.34 8.34
CA ARG A 82 -25.02 -3.81 8.27
C ARG A 82 -23.59 -4.34 8.52
N TRP A 83 -22.59 -3.45 8.63
CA TRP A 83 -21.17 -3.81 8.79
C TRP A 83 -20.65 -3.68 10.22
N ARG A 84 -21.48 -3.31 11.20
CA ARG A 84 -21.08 -3.41 12.62
C ARG A 84 -21.18 -4.88 13.04
N LEU A 85 -20.10 -5.62 12.77
CA LEU A 85 -19.86 -6.92 13.40
C LEU A 85 -19.83 -6.70 14.92
N GLY A 86 -20.76 -7.36 15.61
CA GLY A 86 -20.72 -7.54 17.06
C GLY A 86 -19.69 -8.56 17.48
#